data_AF-A0A059F2N1-F1
#
_entry.id   AF-A0A059F2N1-F1
#
_cell.length_a   1.000
_cell.length_b   1.000
_cell.length_c   1.000
_cell.angle_alpha   90.00
_cell.angle_beta   90.00
_cell.angle_gamma   90.00
#
_symmetry.space_group_name_H-M   'P 1'
#
loop_
_entity.id
_entity.type
_entity.pdbx_description
1 polymer ?
#
loop_
_entity_poly.entity_id
_entity_poly.type
_entity_poly.pdbx_seq_one_letter_code
_entity_poly.pdbx_strand_id
1 'polypeptide(L)'
;MSTNFREKILETLKENHNSAEVLEFYKNSILNNFKCIFDFTKYYQDNKNIAKRYPKTDLDTLNGSINLLFYNMKLSNEIAFDLIKDKSYAVIESLTLTSVLFLLLDENDSVIFNEIIFRINKPKDEELSYGKELELLEYYCFNLLPAMLIGTKEI
;
A
#
# COMPACT_ATOMS: atom_id res chain seq x y z
N MET A 1 -11.70 -8.56 7.63
CA MET A 1 -11.63 -7.31 6.82
C MET A 1 -13.03 -6.74 6.76
N SER A 2 -13.21 -5.48 7.16
CA SER A 2 -14.51 -4.82 7.11
C SER A 2 -14.93 -4.62 5.65
N THR A 3 -16.18 -4.90 5.34
CA THR A 3 -16.80 -4.77 4.01
C THR A 3 -16.58 -3.36 3.41
N ASN A 4 -16.45 -2.36 4.29
CA ASN A 4 -16.36 -0.95 3.98
C ASN A 4 -15.10 -0.54 3.19
N PHE A 5 -13.91 -1.07 3.50
CA PHE A 5 -12.69 -0.65 2.78
C PHE A 5 -12.65 -1.11 1.32
N ARG A 6 -13.09 -2.35 1.05
CA ARG A 6 -13.17 -2.87 -0.32
C ARG A 6 -14.23 -2.11 -1.13
N GLU A 7 -15.35 -1.77 -0.51
CA GLU A 7 -16.40 -0.95 -1.12
C GLU A 7 -15.88 0.45 -1.48
N LYS A 8 -15.18 1.14 -0.56
CA LYS A 8 -14.55 2.44 -0.82
C LYS A 8 -13.62 2.41 -2.05
N ILE A 9 -12.76 1.39 -2.16
CA ILE A 9 -11.87 1.26 -3.34
C ILE A 9 -12.69 1.13 -4.64
N LEU A 10 -13.73 0.28 -4.64
CA LEU A 10 -14.56 0.07 -5.82
C LEU A 10 -15.37 1.32 -6.19
N GLU A 11 -15.85 2.07 -5.21
CA GLU A 11 -16.54 3.36 -5.42
C GLU A 11 -15.58 4.39 -6.05
N THR A 12 -14.38 4.56 -5.48
CA THR A 12 -13.37 5.48 -6.04
C THR A 12 -12.94 5.07 -7.45
N LEU A 13 -12.75 3.78 -7.71
CA LEU A 13 -12.48 3.28 -9.06
C LEU A 13 -13.62 3.60 -10.03
N LYS A 14 -14.87 3.46 -9.57
CA LYS A 14 -16.05 3.70 -10.40
C LYS A 14 -16.13 5.17 -10.78
N GLU A 15 -15.90 6.07 -9.83
CA GLU A 15 -15.91 7.52 -10.04
C GLU A 15 -14.81 7.99 -11.01
N ASN A 16 -13.66 7.30 -11.04
CA ASN A 16 -12.47 7.78 -11.76
C ASN A 16 -12.14 7.00 -13.05
N HIS A 17 -12.62 5.76 -13.22
CA HIS A 17 -12.29 4.92 -14.38
C HIS A 17 -13.50 4.41 -15.18
N ASN A 18 -14.74 4.58 -14.69
CA ASN A 18 -16.04 4.33 -15.37
C ASN A 18 -16.27 3.01 -16.15
N SER A 19 -15.29 2.09 -16.21
CA SER A 19 -15.40 0.82 -16.94
C SER A 19 -15.83 -0.33 -16.03
N ALA A 20 -16.93 -0.99 -16.40
CA ALA A 20 -17.46 -2.15 -15.67
C ALA A 20 -16.47 -3.32 -15.66
N GLU A 21 -15.76 -3.56 -16.76
CA GLU A 21 -14.73 -4.60 -16.86
C GLU A 21 -13.58 -4.33 -15.90
N VAL A 22 -13.16 -3.05 -15.78
CA VAL A 22 -12.10 -2.64 -14.86
C VAL A 22 -12.51 -2.88 -13.40
N LEU A 23 -13.76 -2.55 -13.06
CA LEU A 23 -14.30 -2.78 -11.71
C LEU A 23 -14.41 -4.26 -11.34
N GLU A 24 -14.92 -5.07 -12.25
CA GLU A 24 -15.05 -6.52 -12.03
C GLU A 24 -13.68 -7.18 -11.91
N PHE A 25 -12.71 -6.73 -12.72
CA PHE A 25 -11.33 -7.15 -12.63
C PHE A 25 -10.71 -6.84 -11.26
N TYR A 26 -10.75 -5.59 -10.79
CA TYR A 26 -10.15 -5.24 -9.48
C TYR A 26 -10.80 -5.98 -8.32
N LYS A 27 -12.11 -6.16 -8.37
CA LYS A 27 -12.85 -6.93 -7.38
C LYS A 27 -12.37 -8.37 -7.30
N ASN A 28 -12.27 -9.05 -8.44
CA ASN A 28 -12.03 -10.50 -8.51
C ASN A 28 -10.55 -10.87 -8.45
N SER A 29 -9.67 -10.06 -9.05
CA SER A 29 -8.24 -10.38 -9.16
C SER A 29 -7.45 -9.90 -7.94
N ILE A 30 -7.76 -8.72 -7.41
CA ILE A 30 -6.93 -8.06 -6.38
C ILE A 30 -7.63 -8.05 -5.02
N LEU A 31 -8.82 -7.43 -4.94
CA LEU A 31 -9.46 -7.15 -3.66
C LEU A 31 -9.95 -8.40 -2.93
N ASN A 32 -10.41 -9.41 -3.66
CA ASN A 32 -10.84 -10.67 -3.05
C ASN A 32 -9.67 -11.55 -2.57
N ASN A 33 -8.50 -11.41 -3.19
CA ASN A 33 -7.36 -12.31 -2.97
C ASN A 33 -6.31 -11.74 -2.02
N PHE A 34 -6.24 -10.43 -1.82
CA PHE A 34 -5.26 -9.86 -0.89
C PHE A 34 -5.59 -10.23 0.56
N LYS A 35 -4.56 -10.63 1.31
CA LYS A 35 -4.65 -10.94 2.74
C LYS A 35 -3.93 -9.87 3.53
N CYS A 36 -4.51 -9.42 4.63
CA CYS A 36 -3.79 -8.57 5.57
C CYS A 36 -2.65 -9.38 6.20
N ILE A 37 -1.43 -8.94 5.99
CA ILE A 37 -0.21 -9.49 6.60
C ILE A 37 0.15 -8.64 7.82
N PHE A 38 -0.08 -7.33 7.75
CA PHE A 38 0.14 -6.38 8.83
C PHE A 38 -1.19 -5.89 9.41
N ASP A 39 -1.22 -5.63 10.72
CA ASP A 39 -2.36 -5.08 11.46
C ASP A 39 -1.99 -3.72 12.06
N PHE A 40 -2.28 -2.66 11.31
CA PHE A 40 -2.02 -1.29 11.74
C PHE A 40 -2.88 -0.88 12.93
N THR A 41 -4.12 -1.37 13.00
CA THR A 41 -5.03 -1.04 14.10
C THR A 41 -4.44 -1.51 15.42
N LYS A 42 -3.96 -2.76 15.45
CA LYS A 42 -3.24 -3.28 16.62
C LYS A 42 -1.93 -2.55 16.86
N TYR A 43 -1.13 -2.30 15.82
CA TYR A 43 0.12 -1.56 15.95
C TYR A 43 -0.08 -0.19 16.60
N TYR A 44 -1.10 0.56 16.17
CA TYR A 44 -1.43 1.86 16.75
C TYR A 44 -1.86 1.73 18.21
N GLN A 45 -2.72 0.76 18.55
CA GLN A 45 -3.16 0.53 19.93
C GLN A 45 -1.98 0.22 20.87
N ASP A 46 -1.05 -0.63 20.42
CA ASP A 46 0.12 -1.04 21.19
C ASP A 46 1.09 0.14 21.41
N ASN A 47 1.12 1.11 20.49
CA ASN A 47 2.03 2.26 20.52
C ASN A 47 1.36 3.58 20.92
N LYS A 48 0.06 3.58 21.26
CA LYS A 48 -0.72 4.81 21.49
C LYS A 48 -0.15 5.73 22.58
N ASN A 49 0.56 5.16 23.56
CA ASN A 49 1.14 5.92 24.69
C ASN A 49 2.39 6.71 24.28
N ILE A 50 3.02 6.35 23.16
CA ILE A 50 4.23 7.00 22.64
C ILE A 50 4.00 7.65 21.26
N ALA A 51 2.78 7.53 20.71
CA ALA A 51 2.40 8.18 19.47
C ALA A 51 2.37 9.71 19.65
N LYS A 52 2.99 10.43 18.71
CA LYS A 52 3.03 11.91 18.72
C LYS A 52 1.84 12.54 18.00
N ARG A 53 1.05 11.76 17.24
CA ARG A 53 -0.17 12.23 16.57
C ARG A 53 -1.24 11.15 16.46
N TYR A 54 -2.50 11.58 16.38
CA TYR A 54 -3.63 10.72 16.03
C TYR A 54 -3.75 10.59 14.50
N PRO A 55 -4.08 9.42 13.94
CA PRO A 55 -4.31 9.26 12.51
C PRO A 55 -5.53 10.04 12.03
N LYS A 56 -5.39 10.80 10.93
CA LYS A 56 -6.50 11.58 10.37
C LYS A 56 -7.40 10.71 9.50
N THR A 57 -6.79 9.85 8.69
CA THR A 57 -7.46 8.79 7.98
C THR A 57 -7.94 7.72 8.98
N ASP A 58 -9.13 7.15 8.78
CA ASP A 58 -9.62 6.08 9.65
C ASP A 58 -8.68 4.86 9.64
N LEU A 59 -8.58 4.18 10.79
CA LEU A 59 -7.61 3.10 11.00
C LEU A 59 -7.82 1.91 10.06
N ASP A 60 -9.05 1.59 9.71
CA ASP A 60 -9.38 0.50 8.79
C ASP A 60 -8.85 0.82 7.38
N THR A 61 -9.08 2.05 6.91
CA THR A 61 -8.55 2.55 5.63
C THR A 61 -7.03 2.56 5.63
N LEU A 62 -6.37 3.02 6.70
CA LEU A 62 -4.91 2.97 6.80
C LEU A 62 -4.38 1.53 6.79
N ASN A 63 -5.03 0.63 7.54
CA ASN A 63 -4.64 -0.77 7.58
C ASN A 63 -4.72 -1.42 6.19
N GLY A 64 -5.84 -1.20 5.50
CA GLY A 64 -6.03 -1.68 4.13
C GLY A 64 -5.01 -1.08 3.16
N SER A 65 -4.75 0.22 3.26
CA SER A 65 -3.83 0.94 2.38
C SER A 65 -2.37 0.50 2.56
N ILE A 66 -1.92 0.30 3.80
CA ILE A 66 -0.56 -0.20 4.08
C ILE A 66 -0.36 -1.59 3.48
N ASN A 67 -1.34 -2.49 3.67
CA ASN A 67 -1.26 -3.83 3.11
C ASN A 67 -1.27 -3.79 1.59
N LEU A 68 -2.18 -3.05 0.95
CA LEU A 68 -2.25 -2.97 -0.51
C LEU A 68 -1.01 -2.31 -1.13
N LEU A 69 -0.43 -1.30 -0.48
CA LEU A 69 0.86 -0.72 -0.88
C LEU A 69 1.93 -1.81 -0.95
N PHE A 70 2.06 -2.64 0.10
CA PHE A 70 3.02 -3.73 0.11
C PHE A 70 2.80 -4.71 -1.05
N TYR A 71 1.56 -5.13 -1.32
CA TYR A 71 1.26 -6.02 -2.44
C TYR A 71 1.62 -5.40 -3.79
N ASN A 72 1.29 -4.13 -4.03
CA ASN A 72 1.60 -3.44 -5.28
C ASN A 72 3.11 -3.29 -5.50
N MET A 73 3.85 -2.93 -4.45
CA MET A 73 5.30 -2.80 -4.54
C MET A 73 5.98 -4.15 -4.70
N LYS A 74 5.46 -5.20 -4.05
CA LYS A 74 5.95 -6.57 -4.23
C LYS A 74 5.73 -7.03 -5.67
N LEU A 75 4.54 -6.79 -6.23
CA LEU A 75 4.23 -7.08 -7.63
C LEU A 75 5.19 -6.33 -8.57
N SER A 76 5.45 -5.06 -8.28
CA SER A 76 6.39 -4.23 -9.05
C SER A 76 7.81 -4.82 -9.02
N ASN A 77 8.27 -5.30 -7.87
CA ASN A 77 9.55 -6.01 -7.75
C ASN A 77 9.51 -7.33 -8.55
N GLU A 78 8.45 -8.12 -8.46
CA GLU A 78 8.33 -9.38 -9.22
C GLU A 78 8.39 -9.14 -10.74
N ILE A 79 7.80 -8.05 -11.23
CA ILE A 79 7.89 -7.64 -12.65
C ILE A 79 9.33 -7.27 -13.02
N ALA A 80 10.02 -6.49 -12.18
CA ALA A 80 11.39 -6.03 -12.42
C ALA A 80 12.41 -7.17 -12.43
N PHE A 81 12.15 -8.24 -11.66
CA PHE A 81 12.97 -9.46 -11.64
C PHE A 81 12.46 -10.55 -12.59
N ASP A 82 11.58 -10.19 -13.54
CA ASP A 82 11.06 -11.09 -14.58
C ASP A 82 10.36 -12.35 -14.06
N LEU A 83 9.84 -12.30 -12.84
CA LEU A 83 9.15 -13.42 -12.19
C LEU A 83 7.69 -13.57 -12.66
N ILE A 84 7.14 -12.56 -13.33
CA ILE A 84 5.78 -12.53 -13.86
C ILE A 84 5.78 -12.66 -15.38
N LYS A 85 4.99 -13.63 -15.87
CA LYS A 85 4.90 -13.95 -17.31
C LYS A 85 4.16 -12.89 -18.14
N ASP A 86 3.17 -12.22 -17.57
CA ASP A 86 2.42 -11.14 -18.22
C ASP A 86 2.61 -9.83 -17.45
N LYS A 87 3.54 -9.01 -17.93
CA LYS A 87 3.93 -7.77 -17.26
C LYS A 87 2.98 -6.62 -17.55
N SER A 88 2.29 -6.64 -18.69
CA SER A 88 1.45 -5.54 -19.17
C SER A 88 0.31 -5.22 -18.21
N TYR A 89 -0.45 -6.24 -17.83
CA TYR A 89 -1.58 -6.08 -16.94
C TYR A 89 -1.12 -5.79 -15.50
N ALA A 90 -0.10 -6.50 -15.02
CA ALA A 90 0.43 -6.34 -13.68
C ALA A 90 0.96 -4.91 -13.40
N VAL A 91 1.57 -4.24 -14.39
CA VAL A 91 2.00 -2.83 -14.25
C VAL A 91 0.81 -1.89 -14.12
N ILE A 92 -0.18 -2.02 -15.02
CA ILE A 92 -1.37 -1.17 -15.01
C ILE A 92 -2.10 -1.29 -13.66
N GLU A 93 -2.22 -2.52 -13.16
CA GLU A 93 -2.84 -2.84 -11.88
C GLU A 93 -2.17 -2.16 -10.69
N SER A 94 -0.85 -2.29 -10.60
CA SER A 94 -0.06 -1.66 -9.53
C SER A 94 -0.22 -0.14 -9.51
N LEU A 95 -0.17 0.49 -10.69
CA LEU A 95 -0.28 1.95 -10.84
C LEU A 95 -1.68 2.48 -10.49
N THR A 96 -2.73 1.83 -11.00
CA THR A 96 -4.11 2.24 -10.70
C THR A 96 -4.41 2.07 -9.21
N LEU A 97 -4.04 0.93 -8.61
CA LEU A 97 -4.34 0.70 -7.20
C LEU A 97 -3.60 1.70 -6.31
N THR A 98 -2.33 1.97 -6.59
CA THR A 98 -1.54 2.98 -5.85
C THR A 98 -2.17 4.37 -5.96
N SER A 99 -2.68 4.74 -7.13
CA SER A 99 -3.38 6.02 -7.34
C SER A 99 -4.68 6.11 -6.54
N VAL A 100 -5.48 5.03 -6.51
CA VAL A 100 -6.72 4.98 -5.73
C VAL A 100 -6.45 5.06 -4.23
N LEU A 101 -5.38 4.42 -3.73
CA LEU A 101 -5.00 4.53 -2.33
C LEU A 101 -4.80 6.01 -1.94
N PHE A 102 -4.12 6.81 -2.75
CA PHE A 102 -3.90 8.23 -2.45
C PHE A 102 -5.18 9.07 -2.42
N LEU A 103 -6.21 8.67 -3.17
CA LEU A 103 -7.50 9.36 -3.16
C LEU A 103 -8.31 9.05 -1.89
N LEU A 104 -8.05 7.92 -1.23
CA LEU A 104 -8.76 7.50 -0.02
C LEU A 104 -8.14 8.02 1.28
N LEU A 105 -6.91 8.54 1.23
CA LEU A 105 -6.15 8.99 2.39
C LEU A 105 -6.28 10.51 2.58
N ASP A 106 -6.19 10.97 3.83
CA ASP A 106 -5.97 12.39 4.14
C ASP A 106 -4.66 12.87 3.49
N GLU A 107 -4.62 14.13 3.06
CA GLU A 107 -3.48 14.72 2.36
C GLU A 107 -2.15 14.50 3.09
N ASN A 108 -2.12 14.65 4.42
CA ASN A 108 -0.89 14.46 5.19
C ASN A 108 -0.44 13.00 5.21
N ASP A 109 -1.38 12.06 5.32
CA ASP A 109 -1.07 10.63 5.32
C ASP A 109 -0.63 10.20 3.91
N SER A 110 -1.27 10.73 2.85
CA SER A 110 -0.84 10.57 1.45
C SER A 110 0.59 11.04 1.20
N VAL A 111 1.00 12.19 1.75
CA VAL A 111 2.38 12.68 1.66
C VAL A 111 3.36 11.68 2.28
N ILE A 112 3.01 11.08 3.42
CA ILE A 112 3.87 10.07 4.08
C ILE A 112 3.96 8.78 3.26
N PHE A 113 2.86 8.33 2.65
CA PHE A 113 2.91 7.20 1.72
C PHE A 113 3.79 7.49 0.51
N ASN A 114 3.71 8.70 -0.06
CA ASN A 114 4.58 9.13 -1.17
C ASN A 114 6.06 9.12 -0.77
N GLU A 115 6.38 9.60 0.43
CA GLU A 115 7.74 9.55 0.96
C GLU A 115 8.27 8.10 1.06
N ILE A 116 7.41 7.15 1.43
CA ILE A 116 7.76 5.73 1.48
C ILE A 116 7.99 5.16 0.07
N ILE A 117 7.13 5.48 -0.89
CA ILE A 117 7.33 5.10 -2.29
C ILE A 117 8.66 5.65 -2.82
N PHE A 118 8.97 6.91 -2.52
CA PHE A 118 10.23 7.53 -2.93
C PHE A 118 11.45 6.79 -2.33
N ARG A 119 11.39 6.43 -1.04
CA ARG A 119 12.47 5.70 -0.38
C ARG A 119 12.67 4.30 -0.97
N ILE A 120 11.59 3.58 -1.26
CA ILE A 120 11.67 2.24 -1.86
C ILE A 120 12.30 2.31 -3.26
N ASN A 121 11.91 3.29 -4.07
CA ASN A 121 12.34 3.42 -5.46
C ASN A 121 13.65 4.23 -5.64
N LYS A 122 14.29 4.65 -4.56
CA LYS A 122 15.54 5.40 -4.66
C LYS A 122 16.61 4.52 -5.32
N PRO A 123 17.36 5.03 -6.33
CA PRO A 123 18.47 4.30 -6.90
C PRO A 123 19.44 3.82 -5.83
N LYS A 124 19.90 2.58 -5.97
CA LYS A 124 20.80 1.93 -5.03
C LYS A 124 22.20 1.85 -5.62
N ASP A 125 23.20 1.94 -4.74
CA ASP A 125 24.61 1.84 -5.14
C ASP A 125 24.99 0.42 -5.59
N GLU A 126 24.26 -0.58 -5.09
CA GLU A 126 24.43 -2.00 -5.43
C GLU A 126 23.11 -2.59 -5.92
N GLU A 127 23.19 -3.46 -6.94
CA GLU A 127 22.06 -4.28 -7.34
C GLU A 127 21.75 -5.31 -6.25
N LEU A 128 20.51 -5.34 -5.78
CA LEU A 128 20.05 -6.29 -4.79
C LEU A 128 19.40 -7.50 -5.44
N SER A 129 19.43 -8.63 -4.74
CA SER A 129 18.60 -9.78 -5.12
C SER A 129 17.14 -9.51 -4.80
N TYR A 130 16.22 -10.18 -5.50
CA TYR A 130 14.78 -10.10 -5.23
C TYR A 130 14.43 -10.34 -3.75
N GLY A 131 15.09 -11.31 -3.10
CA GLY A 131 14.87 -11.58 -1.67
C GLY A 131 15.21 -10.38 -0.77
N LYS A 132 16.36 -9.73 -1.01
CA LYS A 132 16.76 -8.53 -0.26
C LYS A 132 15.86 -7.32 -0.57
N GLU A 133 15.42 -7.18 -1.81
CA GLU A 133 14.42 -6.16 -2.20
C GLU A 133 13.10 -6.35 -1.45
N LEU A 134 12.65 -7.59 -1.31
CA LEU A 134 11.43 -7.91 -0.58
C LEU A 134 11.57 -7.62 0.93
N GLU A 135 12.69 -7.98 1.55
CA GLU A 135 12.98 -7.67 2.96
C GLU A 135 12.98 -6.14 3.23
N LEU A 136 13.60 -5.36 2.35
CA LEU A 136 13.59 -3.90 2.45
C LEU A 136 12.17 -3.34 2.29
N LEU A 137 11.42 -3.86 1.33
CA LEU A 137 10.04 -3.45 1.12
C LEU A 137 9.17 -3.73 2.36
N GLU A 138 9.28 -4.91 2.96
CA GLU A 138 8.57 -5.26 4.20
C GLU A 138 8.94 -4.29 5.33
N TYR A 139 10.23 -3.95 5.49
CA TYR A 139 10.67 -2.96 6.47
C TYR A 139 10.03 -1.59 6.23
N TYR A 140 10.02 -1.11 4.98
CA TYR A 140 9.44 0.18 4.65
C TYR A 140 7.93 0.20 4.91
N CYS A 141 7.19 -0.81 4.46
CA CYS A 141 5.73 -0.87 4.56
C CYS A 141 5.23 -1.19 5.98
N PHE A 142 5.90 -2.05 6.73
CA PHE A 142 5.37 -2.58 8.00
C PHE A 142 6.11 -2.10 9.24
N ASN A 143 7.19 -1.33 9.09
CA ASN A 143 7.91 -0.73 10.21
C ASN A 143 8.07 0.78 10.05
N LEU A 144 8.65 1.26 8.93
CA LEU A 144 8.85 2.69 8.75
C LEU A 144 7.54 3.45 8.53
N LEU A 145 6.73 3.04 7.55
CA LEU A 145 5.46 3.69 7.22
C LEU A 145 4.53 3.80 8.44
N PRO A 146 4.24 2.72 9.21
CA PRO A 146 3.39 2.80 10.39
C PRO A 146 3.94 3.79 11.43
N ALA A 147 5.25 3.76 11.68
CA ALA A 147 5.88 4.66 12.64
C ALA A 147 5.81 6.13 12.21
N MET A 148 5.95 6.42 10.92
CA MET A 148 5.76 7.77 10.36
C MET A 148 4.30 8.22 10.48
N LEU A 149 3.35 7.30 10.26
CA LEU A 149 1.91 7.58 10.34
C LEU A 149 1.45 7.94 11.76
N ILE A 150 2.13 7.46 12.80
CA ILE A 150 1.75 7.74 14.20
C ILE A 150 2.76 8.66 14.91
N GLY A 151 3.83 9.04 14.21
CA GLY A 151 4.87 9.94 14.70
C GLY A 151 5.77 9.33 15.79
N THR A 152 6.01 8.01 15.77
CA THR A 152 6.88 7.34 16.75
C THR A 152 8.35 7.26 16.36
N LYS A 153 8.69 7.43 15.08
CA LYS A 153 10.09 7.57 14.65
C LYS A 153 10.47 9.05 14.63
N GLU A 154 11.48 9.41 15.42
CA GLU A 154 12.38 10.51 15.06
C GLU A 154 13.15 10.00 13.83
N ILE A 155 12.92 10.62 12.68
CA ILE A 155 13.54 10.26 11.39
C ILE A 155 14.81 11.08 11.21
#